data_AF-I1BMT4-F1
#
_entry.id   AF-I1BMT4-F1
#
_cell.length_a   1.000
_cell.length_b   1.000
_cell.length_c   1.000
_cell.angle_alpha   90.00
_cell.angle_beta   90.00
_cell.angle_gamma   90.00
#
_symmetry.space_group_name_H-M   'P 1'
#
loop_
_entity.id
_entity.type
_entity.pdbx_description
1 polymer ?
#
loop_
_entity_poly.entity_id
_entity_poly.type
_entity_poly.pdbx_seq_one_letter_code
_entity_poly.pdbx_strand_id
1 'polypeptide(L)'
;MSVPIYSPTSGSISSSTQPGLYEYLSELVSKRVATIKYIRKAHEGNTHWFNTILLTRENLQTMYPNSKMKNIFRKTKTDNSDNTGDYGYLILPHIPFEMDYLETFFTLIDIIAEAYYKLLVGTEGPICTQAFFELVLKCDGKFKKIVSMVTKELDQMARDAIKDELRMIDPISQATRTNYPIEFEGDT
;
A
#
# COMPACT_ATOMS: atom_id res chain seq x y z
N MET A 1 -57.49 -33.93 -40.36
CA MET A 1 -57.05 -33.09 -39.23
C MET A 1 -55.57 -33.36 -39.03
N SER A 2 -54.71 -32.42 -39.43
CA SER A 2 -53.25 -32.57 -39.43
C SER A 2 -52.67 -31.90 -38.18
N VAL A 3 -51.89 -32.65 -37.39
CA VAL A 3 -51.22 -32.15 -36.19
C VAL A 3 -49.80 -31.69 -36.59
N PRO A 4 -49.31 -30.51 -36.19
CA PRO A 4 -47.95 -30.10 -36.50
C PRO A 4 -46.94 -30.77 -35.54
N ILE A 5 -45.85 -31.29 -36.11
CA ILE A 5 -44.67 -31.74 -35.37
C ILE A 5 -43.81 -30.51 -35.04
N TYR A 6 -43.66 -30.17 -33.77
CA TYR A 6 -42.59 -29.28 -33.31
C TYR A 6 -41.43 -30.13 -32.78
N SER A 7 -40.28 -30.01 -33.43
CA SER A 7 -38.98 -30.45 -32.92
C SER A 7 -38.53 -29.47 -31.82
N PRO A 8 -38.03 -29.91 -30.66
CA PRO A 8 -37.42 -29.00 -29.71
C PRO A 8 -36.06 -28.59 -30.25
N THR A 9 -35.93 -27.31 -30.64
CA THR A 9 -34.64 -26.67 -30.86
C THR A 9 -33.86 -26.72 -29.55
N SER A 10 -32.85 -27.58 -29.47
CA SER A 10 -31.83 -27.50 -28.43
C SER A 10 -31.03 -26.23 -28.65
N GLY A 11 -31.48 -25.13 -28.04
CA GLY A 11 -30.68 -23.93 -27.90
C GLY A 11 -29.41 -24.29 -27.15
N SER A 12 -28.28 -24.21 -27.84
CA SER A 12 -26.96 -24.37 -27.26
C SER A 12 -26.80 -23.33 -26.14
N ILE A 13 -26.71 -23.85 -24.92
CA ILE A 13 -26.39 -23.13 -23.70
C ILE A 13 -25.13 -22.29 -23.97
N SER A 14 -25.21 -21.00 -23.67
CA SER A 14 -24.06 -20.11 -23.62
C SER A 14 -22.98 -20.75 -22.75
N SER A 15 -21.87 -21.18 -23.36
CA SER A 15 -20.67 -21.53 -22.63
C SER A 15 -20.15 -20.24 -21.98
N SER A 16 -20.51 -20.01 -20.73
CA SER A 16 -19.75 -19.14 -19.86
C SER A 16 -18.39 -19.81 -19.67
N THR A 17 -17.46 -19.51 -20.58
CA THR A 17 -16.07 -19.93 -20.46
C THR A 17 -15.55 -19.33 -19.17
N GLN A 18 -15.47 -20.15 -18.12
CA GLN A 18 -14.82 -19.74 -16.88
C GLN A 18 -13.39 -19.33 -17.22
N PRO A 19 -12.91 -18.19 -16.71
CA PRO A 19 -11.54 -17.74 -16.94
C PRO A 19 -10.55 -18.85 -16.60
N GLY A 20 -9.53 -19.02 -17.43
CA GLY A 20 -8.44 -19.97 -17.13
C GLY A 20 -7.62 -19.51 -15.93
N LEU A 21 -6.89 -20.43 -15.28
CA LEU A 21 -6.00 -20.09 -14.15
C LEU A 21 -5.00 -18.98 -14.47
N TYR A 22 -4.48 -18.98 -15.69
CA TYR A 22 -3.58 -17.93 -16.17
C TYR A 22 -4.25 -16.55 -16.23
N GLU A 23 -5.53 -16.49 -16.60
CA GLU A 23 -6.28 -15.23 -16.64
C GLU A 23 -6.53 -14.69 -15.23
N TYR A 24 -6.86 -15.56 -14.27
CA TYR A 24 -6.92 -15.19 -12.86
C TYR A 24 -5.58 -14.69 -12.31
N LEU A 25 -4.47 -15.35 -12.69
CA LEU A 25 -3.14 -14.93 -12.30
C LEU A 25 -2.78 -13.55 -12.87
N SER A 26 -3.08 -13.34 -14.16
CA SER A 26 -2.88 -12.05 -14.84
C SER A 26 -3.66 -10.93 -14.17
N GLU A 27 -4.93 -11.17 -13.84
CA GLU A 27 -5.76 -10.20 -13.14
C GLU A 27 -5.22 -9.90 -11.73
N LEU A 28 -4.80 -10.93 -11.00
CA LEU A 28 -4.19 -10.78 -9.67
C LEU A 28 -2.91 -9.93 -9.73
N VAL A 29 -2.00 -10.26 -10.65
CA VAL A 29 -0.74 -9.53 -10.87
C VAL A 29 -1.04 -8.06 -11.20
N SER A 30 -1.94 -7.81 -12.15
CA SER A 30 -2.32 -6.47 -12.58
C SER A 30 -2.88 -5.64 -11.42
N LYS A 31 -3.87 -6.17 -10.67
CA LYS A 31 -4.46 -5.49 -9.50
C LYS A 31 -3.43 -5.22 -8.42
N ARG A 32 -2.55 -6.18 -8.14
CA ARG A 32 -1.54 -6.05 -7.08
C ARG A 32 -0.49 -5.01 -7.44
N VAL A 33 0.06 -5.06 -8.65
CA VAL A 33 1.05 -4.10 -9.12
C VAL A 33 0.47 -2.70 -9.18
N ALA A 34 -0.77 -2.54 -9.64
CA ALA A 34 -1.47 -1.25 -9.63
C ALA A 34 -1.59 -0.68 -8.20
N THR A 35 -2.01 -1.51 -7.25
CA THR A 35 -2.15 -1.11 -5.83
C THR A 35 -0.81 -0.67 -5.24
N ILE A 36 0.25 -1.47 -5.44
CA ILE A 36 1.59 -1.21 -4.93
C ILE A 36 2.19 0.07 -5.54
N LYS A 37 2.02 0.27 -6.85
CA LYS A 37 2.46 1.50 -7.54
C LYS A 37 1.69 2.73 -7.05
N TYR A 38 0.40 2.60 -6.75
CA TYR A 38 -0.38 3.69 -6.18
C TYR A 38 0.14 4.09 -4.79
N ILE A 39 0.42 3.11 -3.93
CA ILE A 39 1.01 3.35 -2.60
C ILE A 39 2.36 4.04 -2.71
N ARG A 40 3.22 3.63 -3.67
CA ARG A 40 4.49 4.31 -3.94
C ARG A 40 4.28 5.78 -4.28
N LYS A 41 3.38 6.08 -5.22
CA LYS A 41 3.07 7.46 -5.63
C LYS A 41 2.54 8.32 -4.48
N ALA A 42 1.74 7.74 -3.58
CA ALA A 42 1.30 8.42 -2.36
C ALA A 42 2.49 8.76 -1.45
N HIS A 43 3.47 7.84 -1.30
CA HIS A 43 4.70 8.07 -0.53
C HIS A 43 5.71 9.00 -1.23
N GLU A 44 5.62 9.21 -2.55
CA GLU A 44 6.41 10.24 -3.24
C GLU A 44 5.93 11.65 -2.91
N GLY A 45 4.72 11.78 -2.37
CA GLY A 45 4.11 13.04 -1.97
C GLY A 45 3.55 13.89 -3.10
N ASN A 46 3.42 13.31 -4.30
CA ASN A 46 2.95 14.00 -5.50
C ASN A 46 1.54 13.55 -5.94
N THR A 47 0.92 12.61 -5.22
CA THR A 47 -0.39 12.05 -5.56
C THR A 47 -1.32 12.12 -4.35
N HIS A 48 -2.57 12.52 -4.59
CA HIS A 48 -3.58 12.60 -3.54
C HIS A 48 -4.01 11.20 -3.11
N TRP A 49 -4.08 10.99 -1.80
CA TRP A 49 -4.65 9.82 -1.20
C TRP A 49 -6.17 9.82 -1.41
N PHE A 50 -6.66 8.78 -2.10
CA PHE A 50 -8.05 8.64 -2.55
C PHE A 50 -8.66 9.87 -3.22
N ASN A 51 -7.84 10.69 -3.89
CA ASN A 51 -8.25 11.98 -4.49
C ASN A 51 -8.80 13.01 -3.48
N THR A 52 -8.56 12.81 -2.18
CA THR A 52 -9.13 13.67 -1.12
C THR A 52 -8.09 14.58 -0.50
N ILE A 53 -6.90 14.06 -0.17
CA ILE A 53 -5.87 14.84 0.52
C ILE A 53 -4.47 14.48 0.02
N LEU A 54 -3.58 15.47 -0.06
CA LEU A 54 -2.19 15.27 -0.43
C LEU A 54 -1.35 15.00 0.81
N LEU A 55 -0.72 13.82 0.86
CA LEU A 55 0.24 13.49 1.91
C LEU A 55 1.62 14.01 1.48
N THR A 56 2.02 15.17 1.97
CA THR A 56 3.26 15.79 1.51
C THR A 56 4.49 14.99 1.95
N ARG A 57 5.61 15.17 1.21
CA ARG A 57 6.89 14.55 1.54
C ARG A 57 7.37 14.90 2.96
N GLU A 58 7.07 16.10 3.44
CA GLU A 58 7.42 16.56 4.79
C GLU A 58 6.63 15.81 5.87
N ASN A 59 5.32 15.60 5.65
CA ASN A 59 4.49 14.80 6.58
C ASN A 59 5.00 13.35 6.65
N LEU A 60 5.38 12.78 5.51
CA LEU A 60 5.92 11.42 5.41
C LEU A 60 7.27 11.29 6.13
N GLN A 61 8.20 12.22 5.91
CA GLN A 61 9.51 12.21 6.59
C GLN A 61 9.40 12.35 8.11
N THR A 62 8.43 13.13 8.58
CA THR A 62 8.17 13.30 10.02
C THR A 62 7.68 11.99 10.67
N MET A 63 6.84 11.23 9.96
CA MET A 63 6.28 9.96 10.42
C MET A 63 7.29 8.80 10.41
N TYR A 64 8.15 8.78 9.39
CA TYR A 64 9.17 7.76 9.17
C TYR A 64 10.61 8.27 9.41
N PRO A 65 10.97 8.67 10.65
CA PRO A 65 12.31 9.14 10.93
C PRO A 65 13.32 7.98 10.88
N ASN A 66 14.45 8.22 10.22
CA ASN A 66 15.55 7.25 10.06
C ASN A 66 16.10 6.72 11.39
N SER A 67 15.92 7.49 12.47
CA SER A 67 16.29 7.08 13.84
C SER A 67 15.59 5.79 14.30
N LYS A 68 14.34 5.53 13.87
CA LYS A 68 13.61 4.31 14.23
C LYS A 68 14.23 3.05 13.62
N MET A 69 14.90 3.14 12.47
CA MET A 69 15.55 1.99 11.82
C MET A 69 16.92 1.62 12.40
N LYS A 70 17.57 2.53 13.14
CA LYS A 70 18.87 2.28 13.80
C LYS A 70 18.79 1.19 14.89
N ASN A 71 17.62 1.03 15.51
CA ASN A 71 17.42 0.12 16.64
C ASN A 71 17.25 -1.34 16.22
N ILE A 72 16.90 -1.60 14.95
CA ILE A 72 16.74 -2.97 14.43
C ILE A 72 18.10 -3.68 14.38
N PHE A 73 19.16 -2.96 14.00
CA PHE A 73 20.51 -3.51 13.84
C PHE A 73 21.37 -3.45 15.10
N ARG A 74 21.02 -2.60 16.08
CA ARG A 74 21.74 -2.51 17.36
C ARG A 74 21.20 -3.45 18.45
N LYS A 75 19.96 -3.93 18.34
CA LYS A 75 19.33 -4.80 19.35
C LYS A 75 20.01 -6.17 19.52
N THR A 76 20.95 -6.52 18.65
CA THR A 76 21.79 -7.73 18.75
C THR A 76 22.93 -7.61 19.77
N LYS A 77 23.17 -6.45 20.40
CA LYS A 77 24.29 -6.27 21.35
C LYS A 77 23.94 -6.05 22.82
N THR A 78 22.67 -6.12 23.23
CA THR A 78 22.30 -5.93 24.65
C THR A 78 21.08 -6.77 25.03
N ASP A 79 21.31 -8.05 25.27
CA ASP A 79 21.04 -8.76 26.54
C ASP A 79 21.01 -10.28 26.32
N ASN A 80 21.60 -11.00 27.27
CA ASN A 80 21.82 -12.44 27.25
C ASN A 80 20.52 -13.21 27.59
N SER A 81 19.92 -13.93 26.64
CA SER A 81 18.97 -15.05 26.88
C SER A 81 18.72 -15.85 25.58
N ASP A 82 19.45 -16.94 25.41
CA ASP A 82 19.10 -18.22 24.76
C ASP A 82 18.10 -18.28 23.56
N ASN A 83 18.19 -17.38 22.57
CA ASN A 83 17.54 -17.59 21.26
C ASN A 83 18.35 -17.00 20.07
N THR A 84 19.68 -17.09 20.12
CA THR A 84 20.59 -16.67 19.02
C THR A 84 20.71 -17.78 17.97
N GLY A 85 19.58 -18.27 17.44
CA GLY A 85 19.57 -19.41 16.51
C GLY A 85 19.80 -19.05 15.04
N ASP A 86 19.17 -17.98 14.53
CA ASP A 86 18.97 -17.87 13.07
C ASP A 86 19.69 -16.71 12.37
N TYR A 87 20.29 -15.77 13.10
CA TYR A 87 20.97 -14.61 12.50
C TYR A 87 22.44 -14.47 12.89
N GLY A 88 22.98 -15.40 13.69
CA GLY A 88 24.38 -15.36 14.16
C GLY A 88 25.43 -15.49 13.05
N TYR A 89 25.04 -16.01 11.88
CA TYR A 89 25.93 -16.22 10.73
C TYR A 89 25.89 -15.06 9.72
N LEU A 90 24.97 -14.11 9.87
CA LEU A 90 24.93 -12.91 9.04
C LEU A 90 25.95 -11.92 9.59
N ILE A 91 27.12 -11.84 8.93
CA ILE A 91 28.05 -10.73 9.14
C ILE A 91 27.29 -9.46 8.78
N LEU A 92 27.05 -8.60 9.78
CA LEU A 92 26.44 -7.30 9.56
C LEU A 92 27.56 -6.26 9.36
N PRO A 93 27.90 -5.88 8.12
CA PRO A 93 28.89 -4.82 7.89
C PRO A 93 28.38 -3.52 8.50
N HIS A 94 29.27 -2.76 9.12
CA HIS A 94 28.96 -1.42 9.63
C HIS A 94 28.63 -0.50 8.44
N ILE A 95 27.34 -0.18 8.29
CA ILE A 95 26.88 0.72 7.24
C ILE A 95 27.23 2.16 7.66
N PRO A 96 28.04 2.90 6.88
CA PRO A 96 28.53 4.23 7.27
C PRO A 96 27.49 5.35 7.13
N PHE A 97 26.29 5.03 6.66
CA PHE A 97 25.19 5.97 6.44
C PHE A 97 23.93 5.54 7.18
N GLU A 98 23.04 6.51 7.45
CA GLU A 98 21.74 6.22 8.03
C GLU A 98 20.83 5.59 6.96
N MET A 99 20.16 4.50 7.32
CA MET A 99 19.19 3.88 6.42
C MET A 99 17.99 4.83 6.24
N ASP A 100 17.71 5.23 5.00
CA ASP A 100 16.56 6.04 4.64
C ASP A 100 15.33 5.13 4.47
N TYR A 101 14.28 5.41 5.24
CA TYR A 101 13.06 4.59 5.23
C TYR A 101 12.38 4.62 3.87
N LEU A 102 12.21 5.81 3.29
CA LEU A 102 11.46 5.97 2.05
C LEU A 102 12.21 5.31 0.89
N GLU A 103 13.54 5.45 0.86
CA GLU A 103 14.36 4.80 -0.16
C GLU A 103 14.30 3.26 -0.05
N THR A 104 14.39 2.74 1.18
CA THR A 104 14.26 1.29 1.43
C THR A 104 12.87 0.78 1.08
N PHE A 105 11.83 1.58 1.32
CA PHE A 105 10.46 1.26 0.96
C PHE A 105 10.26 1.25 -0.57
N PHE A 106 10.76 2.26 -1.28
CA PHE A 106 10.63 2.34 -2.75
C PHE A 106 11.34 1.19 -3.44
N THR A 107 12.55 0.86 -3.00
CA THR A 107 13.28 -0.30 -3.54
C THR A 107 12.54 -1.60 -3.30
N LEU A 108 11.94 -1.80 -2.11
CA LEU A 108 11.11 -2.97 -1.83
C LEU A 108 9.89 -3.05 -2.77
N ILE A 109 9.18 -1.93 -2.97
CA ILE A 109 8.01 -1.86 -3.86
C ILE A 109 8.39 -2.21 -5.30
N ASP A 110 9.52 -1.69 -5.80
CA ASP A 110 9.98 -1.95 -7.16
C ASP A 110 10.38 -3.42 -7.35
N ILE A 111 11.07 -4.01 -6.37
CA ILE A 111 11.42 -5.44 -6.40
C ILE A 111 10.16 -6.32 -6.38
N ILE A 112 9.15 -5.97 -5.56
CA ILE A 112 7.89 -6.72 -5.51
C ILE A 112 7.16 -6.62 -6.85
N ALA A 113 7.04 -5.41 -7.40
CA ALA A 113 6.37 -5.22 -8.70
C ALA A 113 7.06 -6.02 -9.81
N GLU A 114 8.39 -6.00 -9.85
CA GLU A 114 9.19 -6.76 -10.80
C GLU A 114 9.01 -8.28 -10.61
N ALA A 115 8.95 -8.77 -9.36
CA ALA A 115 8.69 -10.17 -9.07
C ALA A 115 7.32 -10.63 -9.59
N TYR A 116 6.27 -9.81 -9.43
CA TYR A 116 4.94 -10.12 -9.99
C TYR A 116 4.93 -10.10 -11.53
N TYR A 117 5.68 -9.20 -12.18
CA TYR A 117 5.82 -9.23 -13.64
C TYR A 117 6.53 -10.49 -14.14
N LYS A 118 7.64 -10.86 -13.49
CA LYS A 118 8.36 -12.10 -13.82
C LYS A 118 7.52 -13.36 -13.56
N LEU A 119 6.67 -13.33 -12.54
CA LEU A 119 5.71 -14.40 -12.27
C LEU A 119 4.72 -14.59 -13.44
N LEU A 120 4.27 -13.50 -14.05
CA LEU A 120 3.34 -13.55 -15.18
C LEU A 120 4.02 -14.03 -16.47
N VAL A 121 5.15 -13.40 -16.84
CA VAL A 121 5.90 -13.75 -18.05
C VAL A 121 6.44 -15.19 -18.00
N GLY A 122 6.87 -15.65 -16.83
CA GLY A 122 7.41 -16.99 -16.65
C GLY A 122 6.38 -18.13 -16.62
N THR A 123 5.09 -17.83 -16.76
CA THR A 123 4.00 -18.81 -16.60
C THR A 123 3.09 -18.94 -17.82
N GLU A 124 3.47 -18.34 -18.95
CA GLU A 124 2.79 -18.54 -20.23
C GLU A 124 2.87 -20.02 -20.66
N GLY A 125 1.72 -20.65 -20.92
CA GLY A 125 1.64 -22.06 -21.35
C GLY A 125 1.28 -23.06 -20.22
N PRO A 126 1.65 -24.35 -20.32
CA PRO A 126 1.16 -25.42 -19.44
C PRO A 126 1.73 -25.37 -18.00
N ILE A 127 2.52 -24.35 -17.68
CA ILE A 127 3.24 -24.21 -16.40
C ILE A 127 2.30 -23.73 -15.28
N CYS A 128 1.24 -22.99 -15.62
CA CYS A 128 0.24 -22.50 -14.67
C CYS A 128 -0.70 -23.62 -14.21
N THR A 129 -0.15 -24.58 -13.47
CA THR A 129 -0.89 -25.66 -12.83
C THR A 129 -1.63 -25.16 -11.58
N GLN A 130 -2.62 -25.92 -11.13
CA GLN A 130 -3.35 -25.62 -9.90
C GLN A 130 -2.42 -25.50 -8.68
N ALA A 131 -1.49 -26.44 -8.52
CA ALA A 131 -0.54 -26.45 -7.40
C ALA A 131 0.39 -25.23 -7.41
N PHE A 132 0.84 -24.80 -8.59
CA PHE A 132 1.61 -23.57 -8.74
C PHE A 132 0.77 -22.35 -8.32
N PHE A 133 -0.48 -22.26 -8.80
CA PHE A 133 -1.37 -21.15 -8.47
C PHE A 133 -1.64 -21.05 -6.96
N GLU A 134 -1.82 -22.17 -6.25
CA GLU A 134 -1.96 -22.17 -4.79
C GLU A 134 -0.73 -21.63 -4.06
N LEU A 135 0.48 -21.94 -4.55
CA LEU A 135 1.72 -21.37 -4.00
C LEU A 135 1.79 -19.87 -4.25
N VAL A 136 1.38 -19.41 -5.42
CA VAL A 136 1.27 -17.97 -5.73
C VAL A 136 0.32 -17.30 -4.74
N LEU A 137 -0.86 -17.86 -4.49
CA LEU A 137 -1.82 -17.28 -3.54
C LEU A 137 -1.28 -17.24 -2.11
N LYS A 138 -0.50 -18.24 -1.68
CA LYS A 138 0.17 -18.22 -0.37
C LYS A 138 1.21 -17.10 -0.28
N CYS A 139 1.99 -16.88 -1.33
CA CYS A 139 2.95 -15.78 -1.41
C CYS A 139 2.23 -14.42 -1.45
N ASP A 140 1.22 -14.27 -2.31
CA ASP A 140 0.40 -13.05 -2.41
C ASP A 140 -0.26 -12.71 -1.08
N GLY A 141 -0.72 -13.71 -0.32
CA GLY A 141 -1.29 -13.51 1.01
C GLY A 141 -0.31 -12.84 1.99
N LYS A 142 1.00 -13.10 1.88
CA LYS A 142 2.03 -12.43 2.69
C LYS A 142 2.22 -10.99 2.24
N PHE A 143 2.33 -10.74 0.93
CA PHE A 143 2.44 -9.38 0.40
C PHE A 143 1.19 -8.54 0.69
N LYS A 144 0.00 -9.14 0.63
CA LYS A 144 -1.26 -8.49 0.98
C LYS A 144 -1.27 -7.98 2.43
N LYS A 145 -0.64 -8.70 3.36
CA LYS A 145 -0.51 -8.23 4.75
C LYS A 145 0.38 -6.98 4.84
N ILE A 146 1.50 -6.95 4.13
CA ILE A 146 2.40 -5.79 4.08
C ILE A 146 1.67 -4.59 3.47
N VAL A 147 1.04 -4.78 2.30
CA VAL A 147 0.24 -3.77 1.62
C VAL A 147 -0.85 -3.23 2.56
N SER A 148 -1.59 -4.12 3.23
CA SER A 148 -2.64 -3.70 4.16
C SER A 148 -2.11 -2.91 5.35
N MET A 149 -0.93 -3.26 5.88
CA MET A 149 -0.31 -2.52 6.98
C MET A 149 0.05 -1.10 6.53
N VAL A 150 0.75 -0.96 5.41
CA VAL A 150 1.14 0.34 4.84
C VAL A 150 -0.07 1.18 4.47
N THR A 151 -1.11 0.59 3.88
CA THR A 151 -2.37 1.30 3.58
C THR A 151 -3.01 1.85 4.85
N LYS A 152 -3.03 1.10 5.96
CA LYS A 152 -3.58 1.59 7.24
C LYS A 152 -2.79 2.76 7.81
N GLU A 153 -1.46 2.73 7.67
CA GLU A 153 -0.61 3.84 8.12
C GLU A 153 -0.85 5.11 7.30
N LEU A 154 -0.92 4.99 5.96
CA LEU A 154 -1.29 6.12 5.09
C LEU A 154 -2.68 6.66 5.37
N ASP A 155 -3.64 5.78 5.61
CA ASP A 155 -5.02 6.14 5.92
C ASP A 155 -5.13 6.86 7.28
N GLN A 156 -4.32 6.46 8.26
CA GLN A 156 -4.19 7.19 9.51
C GLN A 156 -3.61 8.60 9.28
N MET A 157 -2.53 8.70 8.49
CA MET A 157 -1.92 9.99 8.15
C MET A 157 -2.91 10.92 7.45
N ALA A 158 -3.66 10.39 6.48
CA ALA A 158 -4.68 11.15 5.76
C ALA A 158 -5.76 11.69 6.70
N ARG A 159 -6.25 10.87 7.64
CA ARG A 159 -7.21 11.33 8.65
C ARG A 159 -6.67 12.45 9.53
N ASP A 160 -5.41 12.37 9.92
CA ASP A 160 -4.82 13.38 10.80
C ASP A 160 -4.54 14.68 10.03
N ALA A 161 -4.05 14.59 8.79
CA ALA A 161 -3.90 15.74 7.92
C ALA A 161 -5.25 16.44 7.63
N ILE A 162 -6.32 15.69 7.37
CA ILE A 162 -7.68 16.24 7.19
C ILE A 162 -8.15 16.99 8.46
N LYS A 163 -7.92 16.42 9.65
CA LYS A 163 -8.29 17.08 10.91
C LYS A 163 -7.51 18.37 11.12
N ASP A 164 -6.24 18.38 10.76
CA ASP A 164 -5.39 19.56 10.90
C ASP A 164 -5.81 20.68 9.94
N GLU A 165 -6.09 20.35 8.68
CA GLU A 165 -6.67 21.30 7.71
C GLU A 165 -8.02 21.84 8.21
N LEU A 166 -8.89 20.99 8.77
CA LEU A 166 -10.18 21.42 9.30
C LEU A 166 -10.03 22.35 10.52
N ARG A 167 -9.07 22.09 11.41
CA ARG A 167 -8.76 22.97 12.56
C ARG A 167 -8.33 24.36 12.11
N MET A 168 -7.68 24.49 10.96
CA MET A 168 -7.28 25.79 10.42
C MET A 168 -8.47 26.62 9.90
N ILE A 169 -9.59 25.96 9.58
CA ILE A 169 -10.79 26.59 8.99
C ILE A 169 -11.79 27.01 10.07
N ASP A 170 -11.67 26.53 11.32
CA ASP A 170 -12.68 26.74 12.37
C ASP A 170 -12.93 28.26 12.61
N PRO A 171 -14.16 28.77 12.40
CA PRO A 171 -14.47 30.21 12.48
C PRO A 171 -14.10 30.85 13.83
N ILE A 172 -14.04 30.09 14.93
CA ILE A 172 -13.56 30.57 16.24
C ILE A 172 -12.06 30.89 16.21
N SER A 173 -11.26 30.15 15.44
CA SER A 173 -9.81 30.37 15.29
C SER A 173 -9.48 31.62 14.48
N GLN A 174 -10.37 32.07 13.60
CA GLN A 174 -10.20 33.33 12.87
C GLN A 174 -10.75 34.54 13.66
N ALA A 175 -11.83 34.36 14.43
CA ALA A 175 -12.45 35.43 15.24
C ALA A 175 -11.53 36.01 16.33
N THR A 176 -10.51 35.27 16.77
CA THR A 176 -9.53 35.73 17.76
C THR A 176 -8.39 36.56 17.17
N ARG A 177 -8.22 36.59 15.84
CA ARG A 177 -7.16 37.38 15.16
C ARG A 177 -7.63 38.74 14.64
N THR A 178 -8.94 38.96 14.54
CA THR A 178 -9.51 40.22 14.06
C THR A 178 -10.12 41.02 15.22
N ASN A 179 -9.33 41.96 15.77
CA ASN A 179 -9.69 43.39 15.97
C ASN A 179 -10.95 43.75 16.80
N TYR A 180 -10.96 44.70 17.76
CA TYR A 180 -10.00 45.61 18.41
C TYR A 180 -10.68 46.18 19.69
N PRO A 181 -9.96 46.78 20.66
CA PRO A 181 -10.57 47.48 21.79
C PRO A 181 -11.35 48.70 21.29
N ILE A 182 -12.62 48.81 21.67
CA ILE A 182 -13.42 50.01 21.44
C ILE A 182 -12.90 51.08 22.41
N GLU A 183 -12.02 51.97 21.94
CA GLU A 183 -11.75 53.22 22.63
C GLU A 183 -13.02 54.09 22.50
N PHE A 184 -13.79 54.17 23.58
CA PHE A 184 -14.82 55.19 23.71
C PHE A 184 -14.12 56.54 23.91
N GLU A 185 -14.03 57.34 22.84
CA GLU A 185 -13.81 58.77 22.98
C GLU A 185 -14.89 59.34 23.90
N GLY A 186 -14.45 59.89 25.03
CA GLY A 186 -15.28 60.68 25.90
C GLY A 186 -15.40 62.08 25.32
N ASP A 187 -16.60 62.44 24.88
CA ASP A 187 -16.94 63.84 24.65
C ASP A 187 -17.43 64.47 25.96
N THR A 188 -16.71 65.54 26.30
CA THR A 188 -16.99 66.57 27.32
C THR A 188 -18.30 67.30 27.11
#